data_AF-A0A377GIV2-F1
#
_entry.id   AF-A0A377GIV2-F1
#
_cell.length_a   1.000
_cell.length_b   1.000
_cell.length_c   1.000
_cell.angle_alpha   90.00
_cell.angle_beta   90.00
_cell.angle_gamma   90.00
#
_symmetry.space_group_name_H-M   'P 1'
#
loop_
_entity.id
_entity.type
_entity.pdbx_description
1 polymer ?
#
loop_
_entity_poly.entity_id
_entity_poly.type
_entity_poly.pdbx_seq_one_letter_code
_entity_poly.pdbx_strand_id
1 'polypeptide(L)'
;MYVVINSECSSIPERAKPLNSEGNVLLNFLLCLGYDPADPPYADLLRQYHNLEGEWVVLTPVYWEATHNDAMIVALGSELQLEEHEAKSWFDLFSAYLAEEDVVLHYHNAETWLLNNKKYSLTAKPPHHLLHQSLMPELAQLDKTMYWQRFITESQMLFASKPNQSLANGLWTWSSAKLNNKMPINICVDRHFDSIAKICSSQVSLYSPSITLKDYQILLLTEFSVLSEQHQNELNEMPIHWYWNNEAYSISADRWYVRLWRKLIHAY
;
A
#
# COMPACT_ATOMS: atom_id res chain seq x y z
N MET A 1 -14.65 -13.11 -2.73
CA MET A 1 -13.60 -12.72 -3.68
C MET A 1 -13.21 -11.28 -3.41
N TYR A 2 -11.92 -10.99 -3.52
CA TYR A 2 -11.33 -9.66 -3.43
C TYR A 2 -10.95 -9.19 -4.83
N VAL A 3 -11.28 -7.95 -5.17
CA VAL A 3 -10.85 -7.29 -6.42
C VAL A 3 -10.02 -6.09 -6.02
N VAL A 4 -8.73 -6.12 -6.33
CA VAL A 4 -7.73 -5.11 -5.99
C VAL A 4 -7.26 -4.44 -7.26
N ILE A 5 -7.45 -3.13 -7.37
CA ILE A 5 -7.24 -2.35 -8.60
C ILE A 5 -6.28 -1.20 -8.33
N ASN A 6 -5.23 -1.09 -9.15
CA ASN A 6 -4.26 0.00 -9.09
C ASN A 6 -4.77 1.27 -9.77
N SER A 7 -5.97 1.71 -9.39
CA SER A 7 -6.56 2.95 -9.85
C SER A 7 -7.40 3.57 -8.75
N GLU A 8 -7.76 4.84 -8.94
CA GLU A 8 -8.72 5.51 -8.06
C GLU A 8 -10.15 5.14 -8.42
N CYS A 9 -11.01 5.02 -7.42
CA CYS A 9 -12.44 4.92 -7.59
C CYS A 9 -13.04 6.31 -7.73
N SER A 10 -13.78 6.55 -8.82
CA SER A 10 -14.48 7.81 -9.05
C SER A 10 -15.85 7.89 -8.36
N SER A 11 -16.48 6.74 -8.08
CA SER A 11 -17.79 6.70 -7.43
C SER A 11 -18.04 5.36 -6.75
N ILE A 12 -18.53 5.42 -5.51
CA ILE A 12 -18.96 4.25 -4.75
C ILE A 12 -20.47 4.04 -4.97
N PRO A 13 -20.92 2.81 -5.28
CA PRO A 13 -22.35 2.53 -5.40
C PRO A 13 -23.11 2.79 -4.10
N GLU A 14 -24.32 3.37 -4.18
CA GLU A 14 -25.11 3.81 -3.00
C GLU A 14 -25.39 2.71 -1.96
N ARG A 15 -25.44 1.43 -2.39
CA ARG A 15 -25.72 0.28 -1.50
C ARG A 15 -24.47 -0.39 -0.96
N ALA A 16 -23.29 0.12 -1.28
CA ALA A 16 -22.04 -0.49 -0.86
C ALA A 16 -21.80 -0.26 0.64
N LYS A 17 -21.24 -1.26 1.31
CA LYS A 17 -20.75 -1.12 2.68
C LYS A 17 -19.29 -0.65 2.62
N PRO A 18 -18.92 0.47 3.27
CA PRO A 18 -17.55 0.96 3.25
C PRO A 18 -16.60 -0.03 3.94
N LEU A 19 -15.39 -0.12 3.41
CA LEU A 19 -14.23 -0.79 3.96
C LEU A 19 -13.08 0.22 4.02
N ASN A 20 -11.97 -0.15 4.64
CA ASN A 20 -10.77 0.69 4.65
C ASN A 20 -9.85 0.28 3.51
N SER A 21 -9.45 1.24 2.67
CA SER A 21 -8.31 1.09 1.78
C SER A 21 -7.02 1.35 2.56
N GLU A 22 -5.95 0.67 2.17
CA GLU A 22 -4.59 0.91 2.67
C GLU A 22 -3.80 1.90 1.80
N GLY A 23 -4.47 2.66 0.93
CA GLY A 23 -3.88 3.78 0.18
C GLY A 23 -3.15 3.38 -1.11
N ASN A 24 -2.69 2.13 -1.23
CA ASN A 24 -2.12 1.63 -2.48
C ASN A 24 -2.44 0.16 -2.76
N VAL A 25 -2.35 -0.21 -4.04
CA VAL A 25 -2.71 -1.54 -4.55
C VAL A 25 -1.98 -2.68 -3.85
N LEU A 26 -0.70 -2.51 -3.52
CA LEU A 26 0.11 -3.59 -2.95
C LEU A 26 -0.19 -3.79 -1.46
N LEU A 27 -0.49 -2.72 -0.72
CA LEU A 27 -0.94 -2.80 0.66
C LEU A 27 -2.35 -3.40 0.74
N ASN A 28 -3.25 -2.99 -0.15
CA ASN A 28 -4.57 -3.61 -0.29
C ASN A 28 -4.45 -5.10 -0.63
N PHE A 29 -3.49 -5.47 -1.49
CA PHE A 29 -3.21 -6.86 -1.81
C PHE A 29 -2.71 -7.65 -0.59
N LEU A 30 -1.78 -7.10 0.19
CA LEU A 30 -1.30 -7.72 1.44
C LEU A 30 -2.43 -7.87 2.47
N LEU A 31 -3.30 -6.87 2.61
CA LEU A 31 -4.51 -6.96 3.44
C LEU A 31 -5.42 -8.10 2.97
N CYS A 32 -5.65 -8.24 1.66
CA CYS A 32 -6.47 -9.32 1.09
C CYS A 32 -5.85 -10.71 1.26
N LEU A 33 -4.53 -10.80 1.42
CA LEU A 33 -3.81 -12.02 1.81
C LEU A 33 -3.90 -12.32 3.32
N GLY A 34 -4.46 -11.41 4.11
CA GLY A 34 -4.66 -11.57 5.55
C GLY A 34 -3.49 -11.11 6.42
N TYR A 35 -2.57 -10.31 5.88
CA TYR A 35 -1.53 -9.65 6.71
C TYR A 35 -2.13 -8.53 7.55
N ASP A 36 -1.52 -8.27 8.71
CA ASP A 36 -1.90 -7.17 9.60
C ASP A 36 -1.60 -5.82 8.94
N PRO A 37 -2.59 -4.94 8.75
CA PRO A 37 -2.37 -3.63 8.15
C PRO A 37 -1.52 -2.69 9.03
N ALA A 38 -1.37 -2.96 10.34
CA ALA A 38 -0.54 -2.16 11.23
C ALA A 38 0.97 -2.42 11.06
N ASP A 39 1.36 -3.59 10.55
CA ASP A 39 2.75 -3.95 10.22
C ASP A 39 2.77 -4.92 9.02
N PRO A 40 2.42 -4.45 7.81
CA PRO A 40 2.38 -5.29 6.64
C PRO A 40 3.81 -5.58 6.15
N PRO A 41 4.09 -6.77 5.58
CA PRO A 41 5.42 -7.15 5.09
C PRO A 41 5.74 -6.52 3.72
N TYR A 42 5.49 -5.22 3.58
CA TYR A 42 5.64 -4.45 2.35
C TYR A 42 7.11 -4.33 1.92
N ALA A 43 8.02 -4.04 2.85
CA ALA A 43 9.45 -3.98 2.57
C ALA A 43 9.99 -5.35 2.12
N ASP A 44 9.58 -6.44 2.77
CA ASP A 44 10.02 -7.80 2.39
C ASP A 44 9.44 -8.26 1.05
N LEU A 45 8.20 -7.85 0.71
CA LEU A 45 7.64 -8.05 -0.62
C LEU A 45 8.48 -7.37 -1.70
N LEU A 46 8.78 -6.08 -1.53
CA LEU A 46 9.57 -5.33 -2.50
C LEU A 46 11.02 -5.83 -2.56
N ARG A 47 11.59 -6.24 -1.43
CA ARG A 47 12.90 -6.89 -1.39
C ARG A 47 12.94 -8.14 -2.27
N GLN A 48 11.97 -9.04 -2.11
CA GLN A 48 11.90 -10.26 -2.93
C GLN A 48 11.65 -9.94 -4.41
N TYR A 49 10.81 -8.92 -4.69
CA TYR A 49 10.53 -8.47 -6.05
C TYR A 49 11.77 -7.95 -6.78
N HIS A 50 12.60 -7.17 -6.08
CA HIS A 50 13.85 -6.62 -6.62
C HIS A 50 15.06 -7.56 -6.47
N ASN A 51 14.87 -8.78 -5.96
CA ASN A 51 15.94 -9.74 -5.65
C ASN A 51 17.04 -9.17 -4.73
N LEU A 52 16.66 -8.38 -3.73
CA LEU A 52 17.59 -7.75 -2.80
C LEU A 52 17.92 -8.70 -1.63
N GLU A 53 19.18 -8.70 -1.20
CA GLU A 53 19.67 -9.47 -0.06
C GLU A 53 19.60 -8.68 1.26
N GLY A 54 19.50 -9.39 2.39
CA GLY A 54 19.45 -8.79 3.72
C GLY A 54 18.06 -8.37 4.17
N GLU A 55 18.00 -7.51 5.18
CA GLU A 55 16.75 -7.00 5.74
C GLU A 55 16.53 -5.56 5.29
N TRP A 56 15.29 -5.24 4.91
CA TRP A 56 14.94 -3.95 4.36
C TRP A 56 13.73 -3.39 5.08
N VAL A 57 13.69 -2.08 5.20
CA VAL A 57 12.55 -1.29 5.67
C VAL A 57 12.16 -0.27 4.60
N VAL A 58 10.94 0.23 4.66
CA VAL A 58 10.45 1.25 3.72
C VAL A 58 10.75 2.65 4.26
N LEU A 59 11.21 3.53 3.38
CA LEU A 59 11.25 4.97 3.58
C LEU A 59 10.19 5.61 2.68
N THR A 60 9.30 6.39 3.29
CA THR A 60 8.26 7.14 2.58
C THR A 60 8.47 8.64 2.79
N PRO A 61 8.63 9.44 1.70
CA PRO A 61 8.60 10.89 1.80
C PRO A 61 7.27 11.37 2.38
N VAL A 62 7.35 12.39 3.22
CA VAL A 62 6.23 12.88 4.03
C VAL A 62 6.42 14.36 4.33
N TYR A 63 5.31 15.05 4.61
CA TYR A 63 5.33 16.41 5.15
C TYR A 63 4.91 16.37 6.62
N TRP A 64 5.84 16.77 7.48
CA TRP A 64 5.67 16.85 8.92
C TRP A 64 5.38 18.28 9.33
N GLU A 65 4.46 18.45 10.27
CA GLU A 65 4.26 19.70 10.98
C GLU A 65 4.61 19.50 12.44
N ALA A 66 5.57 20.29 12.94
CA ALA A 66 5.91 20.34 14.35
C ALA A 66 5.29 21.57 14.99
N THR A 67 4.58 21.37 16.10
CA THR A 67 4.08 22.42 16.98
C THR A 67 4.89 22.45 18.27
N HIS A 68 4.58 23.37 19.19
CA HIS A 68 5.30 23.52 20.46
C HIS A 68 5.37 22.24 21.32
N ASN A 69 4.39 21.32 21.20
CA ASN A 69 4.28 20.11 22.04
C ASN A 69 4.01 18.82 21.26
N ASP A 70 3.93 18.88 19.93
CA ASP A 70 3.51 17.73 19.13
C ASP A 70 4.12 17.77 17.71
N ALA A 71 4.14 16.63 17.04
CA ALA A 71 4.50 16.49 15.64
C ALA A 71 3.48 15.59 14.94
N MET A 72 3.12 15.91 13.70
CA MET A 72 2.14 15.16 12.91
C MET A 72 2.61 15.02 11.47
N ILE A 73 2.30 13.89 10.82
CA ILE A 73 2.37 13.77 9.37
C ILE A 73 1.07 14.36 8.83
N VAL A 74 1.16 15.37 7.96
CA VAL A 74 -0.01 16.10 7.45
C VAL A 74 -0.22 15.94 5.95
N ALA A 75 0.77 15.42 5.22
CA ALA A 75 0.62 15.03 3.82
C ALA A 75 1.57 13.88 3.45
N LEU A 76 1.16 13.08 2.45
CA LEU A 76 1.93 11.99 1.85
C LEU A 76 1.54 11.79 0.38
N GLY A 77 2.33 11.02 -0.36
CA GLY A 77 2.03 10.67 -1.75
C GLY A 77 1.83 11.89 -2.66
N SER A 78 0.75 11.89 -3.44
CA SER A 78 0.41 12.95 -4.41
C SER A 78 0.22 14.33 -3.76
N GLU A 79 -0.17 14.40 -2.49
CA GLU A 79 -0.34 15.66 -1.77
C GLU A 79 0.99 16.40 -1.56
N LEU A 80 2.12 15.68 -1.60
CA LEU A 80 3.45 16.29 -1.47
C LEU A 80 3.86 17.11 -2.68
N GLN A 81 3.19 16.92 -3.82
CA GLN A 81 3.61 17.49 -5.11
C GLN A 81 5.07 17.14 -5.44
N LEU A 82 5.54 15.97 -4.99
CA LEU A 82 6.89 15.50 -5.22
C LEU A 82 6.94 14.74 -6.54
N GLU A 83 7.51 15.35 -7.57
CA GLU A 83 7.61 14.69 -8.88
C GLU A 83 8.70 13.61 -8.90
N GLU A 84 8.58 12.64 -9.81
CA GLU A 84 9.51 11.51 -9.95
C GLU A 84 10.99 11.94 -10.07
N HIS A 85 11.25 13.02 -10.81
CA HIS A 85 12.61 13.52 -11.01
C HIS A 85 13.18 14.19 -9.74
N GLU A 86 12.34 14.85 -8.96
CA GLU A 86 12.70 15.45 -7.68
C GLU A 86 12.92 14.37 -6.62
N ALA A 87 12.02 13.39 -6.55
CA ALA A 87 12.14 12.25 -5.66
C ALA A 87 13.45 11.49 -5.89
N LYS A 88 13.81 11.27 -7.15
CA LYS A 88 15.10 10.66 -7.51
C LYS A 88 16.29 11.51 -7.12
N SER A 89 16.20 12.84 -7.30
CA SER A 89 17.26 13.76 -6.88
C SER A 89 17.46 13.76 -5.36
N TRP A 90 16.37 13.69 -4.58
CA TRP A 90 16.44 13.50 -3.14
C TRP A 90 17.00 12.13 -2.76
N PHE A 91 16.54 11.06 -3.41
CA PHE A 91 17.06 9.72 -3.21
C PHE A 91 18.57 9.65 -3.42
N ASP A 92 19.08 10.22 -4.52
CA ASP A 92 20.53 10.23 -4.82
C ASP A 92 21.32 10.97 -3.74
N LEU A 93 20.78 12.08 -3.23
CA LEU A 93 21.40 12.84 -2.14
C LEU A 93 21.44 12.03 -0.84
N PHE A 94 20.32 11.41 -0.46
CA PHE A 94 20.23 10.55 0.72
C PHE A 94 21.13 9.33 0.60
N SER A 95 21.17 8.70 -0.57
CA SER A 95 22.00 7.53 -0.84
C SER A 95 23.48 7.88 -0.72
N ALA A 96 23.90 9.05 -1.20
CA ALA A 96 25.28 9.51 -1.04
C ALA A 96 25.62 9.81 0.42
N TYR A 97 24.73 10.47 1.16
CA TYR A 97 24.91 10.78 2.58
C TYR A 97 25.04 9.52 3.44
N LEU A 98 24.16 8.54 3.22
CA LEU A 98 24.11 7.30 4.00
C LEU A 98 25.19 6.28 3.62
N ALA A 99 25.76 6.39 2.42
CA ALA A 99 26.87 5.54 2.00
C ALA A 99 28.13 5.74 2.85
N GLU A 100 28.30 6.91 3.49
CA GLU A 100 29.40 7.17 4.45
C GLU A 100 29.29 6.29 5.71
N GLU A 101 28.11 5.76 6.01
CA GLU A 101 27.83 4.87 7.15
C GLU A 101 27.59 3.41 6.73
N ASP A 102 27.99 3.02 5.52
CA ASP A 102 27.76 1.69 4.93
C ASP A 102 26.26 1.30 4.84
N VAL A 103 25.36 2.29 4.80
CA VAL A 103 23.92 2.08 4.64
C VAL A 103 23.55 2.13 3.15
N VAL A 104 22.83 1.10 2.71
CA VAL A 104 22.44 0.93 1.30
C VAL A 104 20.98 1.30 1.11
N LEU A 105 20.70 2.13 0.11
CA LEU A 105 19.35 2.45 -0.34
C LEU A 105 19.03 1.80 -1.69
N HIS A 106 17.75 1.51 -1.91
CA HIS A 106 17.23 1.08 -3.22
C HIS A 106 15.98 1.89 -3.58
N TYR A 107 15.97 2.46 -4.77
CA TYR A 107 14.85 3.27 -5.25
C TYR A 107 13.79 2.37 -5.87
N HIS A 108 12.55 2.44 -5.37
CA HIS A 108 11.42 1.74 -5.99
C HIS A 108 10.56 2.68 -6.82
N ASN A 109 10.08 3.79 -6.25
CA ASN A 109 9.35 4.87 -6.93
C ASN A 109 9.41 6.17 -6.10
N ALA A 110 8.76 7.24 -6.56
CA ALA A 110 8.75 8.53 -5.88
C ALA A 110 8.29 8.49 -4.40
N GLU A 111 7.40 7.56 -4.06
CA GLU A 111 6.76 7.49 -2.73
C GLU A 111 7.35 6.41 -1.83
N THR A 112 8.16 5.50 -2.39
CA THR A 112 8.66 4.32 -1.71
C THR A 112 10.13 4.10 -2.06
N TRP A 113 10.99 4.26 -1.07
CA TRP A 113 12.38 3.82 -1.13
C TRP A 113 12.60 2.69 -0.12
N LEU A 114 13.65 1.91 -0.32
CA LEU A 114 14.03 0.85 0.62
C LEU A 114 15.37 1.19 1.25
N LEU A 115 15.49 0.97 2.55
CA LEU A 115 16.74 1.08 3.31
C LEU A 115 17.14 -0.29 3.84
N ASN A 116 18.39 -0.69 3.59
CA ASN A 116 18.92 -1.94 4.11
C ASN A 116 19.23 -1.79 5.60
N ASN A 117 18.44 -2.45 6.44
CA ASN A 117 18.49 -2.32 7.89
C ASN A 117 19.07 -3.59 8.52
N LYS A 118 20.41 -3.64 8.65
CA LYS A 118 21.09 -4.83 9.21
C LYS A 118 21.13 -4.87 10.75
N LYS A 119 20.73 -3.79 11.44
CA LYS A 119 21.22 -3.55 12.80
C LYS A 119 20.16 -3.16 13.83
N TYR A 120 19.10 -2.47 13.42
CA TYR A 120 18.19 -1.85 14.39
C TYR A 120 16.79 -2.45 14.26
N SER A 121 16.18 -2.81 15.39
CA SER A 121 14.76 -3.15 15.40
C SER A 121 13.93 -1.94 15.01
N LEU A 122 12.81 -2.15 14.32
CA LEU A 122 11.87 -1.08 13.97
C LEU A 122 10.45 -1.53 14.30
N THR A 123 9.73 -0.74 15.09
CA THR A 123 8.29 -0.87 15.32
C THR A 123 7.63 0.43 14.87
N ALA A 124 7.06 0.43 13.67
CA ALA A 124 6.45 1.63 13.08
C ALA A 124 5.28 1.25 12.18
N LYS A 125 4.20 1.99 12.32
CA LYS A 125 3.02 1.86 11.47
C LYS A 125 3.24 2.50 10.10
N PRO A 126 2.51 2.08 9.06
CA PRO A 126 2.45 2.79 7.80
C PRO A 126 2.03 4.26 7.97
N PRO A 127 2.56 5.20 7.18
CA PRO A 127 2.32 6.63 7.37
C PRO A 127 0.86 7.05 7.14
N HIS A 128 0.09 6.35 6.30
CA HIS A 128 -1.33 6.64 6.08
C HIS A 128 -2.20 6.35 7.30
N HIS A 129 -1.75 5.48 8.22
CA HIS A 129 -2.41 5.29 9.52
C HIS A 129 -2.06 6.36 10.55
N LEU A 130 -1.09 7.22 10.25
CA LEU A 130 -0.56 8.25 11.15
C LEU A 130 -0.95 9.68 10.72
N LEU A 131 -1.64 9.82 9.58
CA LEU A 131 -2.08 11.12 9.07
C LEU A 131 -2.89 11.87 10.12
N HIS A 132 -2.50 13.13 10.37
CA HIS A 132 -3.10 14.06 11.31
C HIS A 132 -3.21 13.54 12.76
N GLN A 133 -2.36 12.58 13.13
CA GLN A 133 -2.27 12.07 14.50
C GLN A 133 -0.94 12.49 15.14
N SER A 134 -0.96 12.63 16.48
CA SER A 134 0.25 12.85 17.26
C SER A 134 1.25 11.73 17.04
N LEU A 135 2.47 12.09 16.65
CA LEU A 135 3.56 11.14 16.45
C LEU A 135 4.34 10.89 17.73
N MET A 136 4.10 11.62 18.82
CA MET A 136 4.87 11.45 20.06
C MET A 136 4.84 10.01 20.60
N PRO A 137 3.69 9.30 20.64
CA PRO A 137 3.65 7.89 21.03
C PRO A 137 4.39 6.98 20.04
N GLU A 138 4.27 7.27 18.75
CA GLU A 138 4.84 6.46 17.67
C GLU A 138 6.36 6.61 17.61
N LEU A 139 6.88 7.83 17.78
CA LEU A 139 8.31 8.12 17.91
C LEU A 139 8.91 7.44 19.14
N ALA A 140 8.18 7.35 20.26
CA ALA A 140 8.68 6.73 21.48
C ALA A 140 8.84 5.20 21.36
N GLN A 141 8.15 4.56 20.41
CA GLN A 141 8.15 3.10 20.26
C GLN A 141 8.98 2.56 19.07
N LEU A 142 9.56 3.44 18.25
CA LEU A 142 10.32 3.04 17.05
C LEU A 142 11.40 2.00 17.35
N ASP A 143 12.19 2.26 18.38
CA ASP A 143 13.21 1.35 18.90
C ASP A 143 13.55 1.68 20.38
N LYS A 144 14.55 0.98 20.93
CA LYS A 144 15.11 1.25 22.27
C LYS A 144 16.38 2.11 22.23
N THR A 145 16.92 2.39 21.06
CA THR A 145 18.26 2.97 20.85
C THR A 145 18.25 4.44 20.44
N MET A 146 17.06 5.00 20.19
CA MET A 146 16.84 6.32 19.60
C MET A 146 17.42 6.47 18.18
N TYR A 147 17.70 5.36 17.48
CA TYR A 147 18.38 5.40 16.19
C TYR A 147 17.43 5.97 15.13
N TRP A 148 16.19 5.48 15.06
CA TRP A 148 15.22 5.95 14.07
C TRP A 148 14.77 7.39 14.29
N GLN A 149 14.68 7.84 15.54
CA GLN A 149 14.36 9.22 15.91
C GLN A 149 15.46 10.16 15.43
N ARG A 150 16.73 9.75 15.62
CA ARG A 150 17.89 10.46 15.08
C ARG A 150 17.86 10.47 13.55
N PHE A 151 17.63 9.32 12.91
CA PHE A 151 17.52 9.21 11.45
C PHE A 151 16.44 10.13 10.88
N ILE A 152 15.25 10.17 11.49
CA ILE A 152 14.15 11.06 11.07
C ILE A 152 14.59 12.52 11.17
N THR A 153 15.23 12.91 12.28
CA THR A 153 15.71 14.29 12.47
C THR A 153 16.78 14.65 11.44
N GLU A 154 17.74 13.75 11.18
CA GLU A 154 18.76 13.93 10.14
C GLU A 154 18.14 14.05 8.76
N SER A 155 17.09 13.27 8.47
CA SER A 155 16.35 13.37 7.21
C SER A 155 15.72 14.75 7.04
N GLN A 156 15.09 15.29 8.09
CA GLN A 156 14.48 16.61 8.06
C GLN A 156 15.52 17.73 7.86
N MET A 157 16.66 17.61 8.54
CA MET A 157 17.78 18.53 8.35
C MET A 157 18.32 18.49 6.92
N LEU A 158 18.39 17.30 6.30
CA LEU A 158 18.84 17.16 4.92
C LEU A 158 17.84 17.78 3.94
N PHE A 159 16.54 17.58 4.12
CA PHE A 159 15.52 18.26 3.33
C PHE A 159 15.60 19.78 3.47
N ALA A 160 15.83 20.29 4.69
CA ALA A 160 15.99 21.73 4.95
C ALA A 160 17.30 22.32 4.40
N SER A 161 18.29 21.48 4.04
CA SER A 161 19.60 21.94 3.57
C SER A 161 19.59 22.53 2.15
N LYS A 162 18.53 22.27 1.38
CA LYS A 162 18.38 22.76 0.00
C LYS A 162 16.97 23.31 -0.22
N PRO A 163 16.79 24.28 -1.14
CA PRO A 163 15.46 24.69 -1.57
C PRO A 163 14.69 23.48 -2.12
N ASN A 164 13.50 23.23 -1.57
CA ASN A 164 12.59 22.21 -2.06
C ASN A 164 11.38 22.89 -2.73
N GLN A 165 10.99 22.41 -3.91
CA GLN A 165 9.78 22.90 -4.60
C GLN A 165 8.54 22.12 -4.14
N SER A 166 8.71 20.86 -3.75
CA SER A 166 7.68 20.02 -3.15
C SER A 166 7.47 20.33 -1.66
N LEU A 167 6.37 19.82 -1.10
CA LEU A 167 6.07 19.91 0.34
C LEU A 167 6.83 18.89 1.18
N ALA A 168 7.47 17.88 0.58
CA ALA A 168 8.19 16.86 1.33
C ALA A 168 9.29 17.49 2.22
N ASN A 169 9.32 17.15 3.51
CA ASN A 169 10.31 17.71 4.42
C ASN A 169 10.98 16.67 5.32
N GLY A 170 10.72 15.38 5.09
CA GLY A 170 11.31 14.30 5.85
C GLY A 170 10.97 12.93 5.27
N LEU A 171 11.56 11.89 5.86
CA LEU A 171 11.24 10.49 5.57
C LEU A 171 10.65 9.82 6.81
N TRP A 172 9.57 9.05 6.62
CA TRP A 172 9.08 8.13 7.63
C TRP A 172 9.53 6.71 7.32
N THR A 173 9.98 5.98 8.35
CA THR A 173 10.50 4.62 8.21
C THR A 173 9.50 3.62 8.78
N TRP A 174 9.17 2.56 8.03
CA TRP A 174 8.17 1.56 8.45
C TRP A 174 8.35 0.21 7.73
N SER A 175 7.48 -0.76 8.06
CA SER A 175 7.44 -2.12 7.51
C SER A 175 8.69 -2.95 7.82
N SER A 176 8.67 -3.66 8.95
CA SER A 176 9.72 -4.60 9.34
C SER A 176 9.27 -6.07 9.33
N ALA A 177 7.95 -6.30 9.22
CA ALA A 177 7.37 -7.63 9.05
C ALA A 177 7.93 -8.41 7.84
N LYS A 178 7.89 -9.74 7.94
CA LYS A 178 8.35 -10.66 6.90
C LYS A 178 7.18 -11.33 6.21
N LEU A 179 7.35 -11.64 4.92
CA LEU A 179 6.38 -12.46 4.21
C LEU A 179 6.40 -13.88 4.78
N ASN A 180 5.21 -14.46 4.89
CA ASN A 180 5.06 -15.88 5.19
C ASN A 180 5.40 -16.72 3.94
N ASN A 181 5.43 -18.04 4.12
CA ASN A 181 5.48 -18.97 3.01
C ASN A 181 4.33 -18.72 2.03
N LYS A 182 4.55 -19.05 0.75
CA LYS A 182 3.55 -18.89 -0.31
C LYS A 182 2.21 -19.49 0.10
N MET A 183 1.16 -18.70 -0.04
CA MET A 183 -0.20 -19.11 0.31
C MET A 183 -0.82 -19.92 -0.83
N PRO A 184 -1.60 -20.97 -0.54
CA PRO A 184 -2.35 -21.74 -1.54
C PRO A 184 -3.66 -21.00 -1.90
N ILE A 185 -3.54 -19.80 -2.44
CA ILE A 185 -4.66 -18.94 -2.82
C ILE A 185 -4.61 -18.74 -4.32
N ASN A 186 -5.73 -18.99 -5.00
CA ASN A 186 -5.88 -18.75 -6.44
C ASN A 186 -5.98 -17.23 -6.68
N ILE A 187 -4.95 -16.67 -7.32
CA ILE A 187 -4.87 -15.26 -7.68
C ILE A 187 -4.88 -15.15 -9.20
N CYS A 188 -5.82 -14.36 -9.73
CA CYS A 188 -5.81 -13.95 -11.13
C CYS A 188 -5.23 -12.55 -11.24
N VAL A 189 -4.28 -12.37 -12.14
CA VAL A 189 -3.54 -11.11 -12.29
C VAL A 189 -3.47 -10.67 -13.73
N ASP A 190 -3.30 -9.39 -13.98
CA ASP A 190 -2.80 -8.95 -15.28
C ASP A 190 -1.26 -9.12 -15.37
N ARG A 191 -0.69 -8.73 -16.52
CA ARG A 191 0.75 -8.91 -16.76
C ARG A 191 1.62 -8.10 -15.80
N HIS A 192 1.14 -6.96 -15.33
CA HIS A 192 1.92 -6.06 -14.48
C HIS A 192 2.20 -6.69 -13.12
N PHE A 193 1.23 -7.42 -12.56
CA PHE A 193 1.32 -7.99 -11.22
C PHE A 193 1.76 -9.46 -11.15
N ASP A 194 2.04 -10.12 -12.29
CA ASP A 194 2.39 -11.54 -12.34
C ASP A 194 3.59 -11.92 -11.46
N SER A 195 4.67 -11.15 -11.54
CA SER A 195 5.89 -11.38 -10.77
C SER A 195 5.66 -11.17 -9.26
N ILE A 196 4.97 -10.10 -8.87
CA ILE A 196 4.65 -9.80 -7.47
C ILE A 196 3.74 -10.86 -6.86
N ALA A 197 2.65 -11.24 -7.55
CA ALA A 197 1.72 -12.23 -7.02
C ALA A 197 2.38 -13.60 -6.83
N LYS A 198 3.33 -13.97 -7.70
CA LYS A 198 4.09 -15.23 -7.59
C LYS A 198 5.03 -15.28 -6.39
N ILE A 199 5.36 -14.14 -5.79
CA ILE A 199 6.08 -14.09 -4.51
C ILE A 199 5.16 -14.57 -3.38
N CYS A 200 3.89 -14.14 -3.41
CA CYS A 200 2.93 -14.41 -2.34
C CYS A 200 2.16 -15.74 -2.47
N SER A 201 1.97 -16.25 -3.69
CA SER A 201 1.19 -17.46 -3.94
C SER A 201 1.86 -18.39 -4.96
N SER A 202 1.63 -19.69 -4.82
CA SER A 202 1.99 -20.70 -5.82
C SER A 202 0.92 -20.90 -6.91
N GLN A 203 -0.28 -20.31 -6.73
CA GLN A 203 -1.44 -20.48 -7.60
C GLN A 203 -1.80 -19.14 -8.25
N VAL A 204 -0.94 -18.68 -9.16
CA VAL A 204 -1.12 -17.42 -9.89
C VAL A 204 -1.39 -17.71 -11.36
N SER A 205 -2.48 -17.15 -11.88
CA SER A 205 -2.85 -17.25 -13.30
C SER A 205 -2.95 -15.87 -13.92
N LEU A 206 -2.40 -15.73 -15.14
CA LEU A 206 -2.59 -14.53 -15.94
C LEU A 206 -4.03 -14.48 -16.45
N TYR A 207 -4.63 -13.30 -16.39
CA TYR A 207 -5.97 -13.05 -16.88
C TYR A 207 -6.07 -13.39 -18.38
N SER A 208 -7.13 -14.10 -18.73
CA SER A 208 -7.60 -14.21 -20.10
C SER A 208 -9.14 -14.19 -20.12
N PRO A 209 -9.79 -13.80 -21.23
CA PRO A 209 -11.24 -13.83 -21.33
C PRO A 209 -11.87 -15.22 -21.17
N SER A 210 -11.08 -16.30 -21.22
CA SER A 210 -11.56 -17.68 -21.13
C SER A 210 -11.57 -18.25 -19.70
N ILE A 211 -11.05 -17.51 -18.71
CA ILE A 211 -11.04 -17.99 -17.32
C ILE A 211 -12.45 -17.96 -16.73
N THR A 212 -12.65 -18.73 -15.65
CA THR A 212 -13.86 -18.62 -14.82
C THR A 212 -13.51 -17.83 -13.57
N LEU A 213 -14.08 -16.63 -13.37
CA LEU A 213 -13.71 -15.77 -12.26
C LEU A 213 -13.91 -16.43 -10.89
N LYS A 214 -14.97 -17.21 -10.72
CA LYS A 214 -15.33 -17.87 -9.46
C LYS A 214 -14.26 -18.82 -8.91
N ASP A 215 -13.33 -19.26 -9.73
CA ASP A 215 -12.22 -20.13 -9.31
C ASP A 215 -11.11 -19.35 -8.55
N TYR A 216 -11.16 -18.02 -8.58
CA TYR A 216 -10.17 -17.14 -7.98
C TYR A 216 -10.69 -16.48 -6.70
N GLN A 217 -9.81 -16.34 -5.73
CA GLN A 217 -10.09 -15.66 -4.47
C GLN A 217 -9.72 -14.18 -4.55
N ILE A 218 -8.66 -13.84 -5.31
CA ILE A 218 -8.17 -12.48 -5.52
C ILE A 218 -8.02 -12.22 -7.02
N LEU A 219 -8.54 -11.08 -7.47
CA LEU A 219 -8.22 -10.45 -8.74
C LEU A 219 -7.34 -9.23 -8.46
N LEU A 220 -6.15 -9.17 -9.04
CA LEU A 220 -5.21 -8.05 -8.88
C LEU A 220 -4.88 -7.45 -10.25
N LEU A 221 -5.32 -6.21 -10.46
CA LEU A 221 -5.40 -5.59 -11.79
C LEU A 221 -4.84 -4.17 -11.76
N THR A 222 -4.27 -3.74 -12.88
CA THR A 222 -3.82 -2.35 -13.09
C THR A 222 -5.03 -1.45 -13.25
N GLU A 223 -5.99 -1.87 -14.07
CA GLU A 223 -7.25 -1.15 -14.30
C GLU A 223 -8.41 -2.13 -14.44
N PHE A 224 -9.63 -1.67 -14.11
CA PHE A 224 -10.85 -2.47 -14.30
C PHE A 224 -11.11 -2.79 -15.79
N SER A 225 -10.70 -1.89 -16.67
CA SER A 225 -10.82 -1.97 -18.14
C SER A 225 -10.09 -3.17 -18.76
N VAL A 226 -9.13 -3.77 -18.03
CA VAL A 226 -8.38 -4.96 -18.47
C VAL A 226 -9.29 -6.18 -18.62
N LEU A 227 -10.39 -6.22 -17.84
CA LEU A 227 -11.36 -7.30 -17.93
C LEU A 227 -12.26 -7.13 -19.16
N SER A 228 -12.66 -8.24 -19.79
CA SER A 228 -13.72 -8.26 -20.80
C SER A 228 -15.03 -7.74 -20.23
N GLU A 229 -15.88 -7.14 -21.08
CA GLU A 229 -17.20 -6.64 -20.68
C GLU A 229 -18.04 -7.71 -19.97
N GLN A 230 -17.94 -8.97 -20.40
CA GLN A 230 -18.60 -10.09 -19.75
C GLN A 230 -18.16 -10.24 -18.29
N HIS A 231 -16.86 -10.23 -18.03
CA HIS A 231 -16.30 -10.37 -16.68
C HIS A 231 -16.56 -9.14 -15.82
N GLN A 232 -16.55 -7.93 -16.40
CA GLN A 232 -16.96 -6.72 -15.68
C GLN A 232 -18.42 -6.81 -15.21
N ASN A 233 -19.32 -7.27 -16.09
CA ASN A 233 -20.74 -7.46 -15.74
C ASN A 233 -20.93 -8.57 -14.71
N GLU A 234 -20.21 -9.69 -14.83
CA GLU A 234 -20.27 -10.79 -13.85
C GLU A 234 -19.89 -10.31 -12.44
N LEU A 235 -18.83 -9.52 -12.30
CA LEU A 235 -18.38 -9.00 -11.00
C LEU A 235 -19.43 -8.10 -10.33
N ASN A 236 -20.22 -7.35 -11.11
CA ASN A 236 -21.30 -6.51 -10.59
C ASN A 236 -22.45 -7.32 -9.98
N GLU A 237 -22.60 -8.59 -10.35
CA GLU A 237 -23.65 -9.49 -9.83
C GLU A 237 -23.17 -10.34 -8.65
N MET A 238 -21.85 -10.37 -8.39
CA MET A 238 -21.24 -11.20 -7.36
C MET A 238 -21.07 -10.45 -6.03
N PRO A 239 -21.01 -11.18 -4.89
CA PRO A 239 -20.58 -10.58 -3.63
C PRO A 239 -19.06 -10.34 -3.65
N ILE A 240 -18.68 -9.10 -3.95
CA ILE A 240 -17.28 -8.68 -4.13
C ILE A 240 -16.87 -7.65 -3.06
N HIS A 241 -15.62 -7.77 -2.62
CA HIS A 241 -14.92 -6.74 -1.85
C HIS A 241 -13.95 -6.05 -2.79
N TRP A 242 -14.19 -4.76 -3.04
CA TRP A 242 -13.44 -3.90 -3.94
C TRP A 242 -12.43 -3.08 -3.15
N TYR A 243 -11.20 -3.06 -3.64
CA TYR A 243 -10.11 -2.26 -3.12
C TYR A 243 -9.48 -1.48 -4.25
N TRP A 244 -9.64 -0.17 -4.21
CA TRP A 244 -9.02 0.82 -5.07
C TRP A 244 -7.94 1.53 -4.26
N ASN A 245 -7.06 2.31 -4.89
CA ASN A 245 -6.00 2.99 -4.14
C ASN A 245 -6.58 3.95 -3.09
N ASN A 246 -7.59 4.75 -3.44
CA ASN A 246 -8.22 5.72 -2.54
C ASN A 246 -9.42 5.18 -1.74
N GLU A 247 -10.10 4.13 -2.19
CA GLU A 247 -11.40 3.71 -1.65
C GLU A 247 -11.53 2.19 -1.56
N ALA A 248 -12.26 1.69 -0.57
CA ALA A 248 -12.59 0.28 -0.47
C ALA A 248 -14.05 0.08 -0.03
N TYR A 249 -14.71 -0.93 -0.60
CA TYR A 249 -16.11 -1.21 -0.26
C TYR A 249 -16.50 -2.65 -0.58
N SER A 250 -17.63 -3.10 -0.04
CA SER A 250 -18.22 -4.40 -0.37
C SER A 250 -19.63 -4.24 -0.89
N ILE A 251 -19.97 -5.05 -1.89
CA ILE A 251 -21.32 -5.17 -2.42
C ILE A 251 -21.82 -6.57 -2.09
N SER A 252 -22.97 -6.66 -1.42
CA SER A 252 -23.66 -7.93 -1.29
C SER A 252 -24.55 -8.16 -2.52
N ALA A 253 -24.54 -9.37 -3.07
CA ALA A 253 -25.47 -9.73 -4.15
C ALA A 253 -26.91 -9.41 -3.72
N ASP A 254 -27.64 -8.68 -4.59
CA ASP A 254 -29.05 -8.36 -4.38
C ASP A 254 -29.81 -9.68 -4.22
N ARG A 255 -30.22 -9.97 -2.98
CA ARG A 255 -30.90 -11.21 -2.60
C ARG A 255 -32.17 -11.33 -3.44
N TRP A 256 -32.17 -12.23 -4.44
CA TRP A 256 -33.30 -12.44 -5.36
C TRP A 256 -34.64 -12.64 -4.65
N TYR A 257 -34.61 -13.22 -3.44
CA TYR A 257 -35.79 -13.39 -2.58
C TYR A 257 -36.36 -12.06 -2.05
N VAL A 258 -35.54 -11.05 -1.76
CA VAL A 258 -36.01 -9.71 -1.36
C VAL A 258 -36.79 -9.03 -2.50
N ARG A 259 -36.40 -9.27 -3.76
CA ARG A 259 -37.18 -8.84 -4.95
C ARG A 259 -38.51 -9.60 -5.06
N LEU A 260 -38.53 -10.89 -4.76
CA LEU A 260 -39.75 -11.72 -4.80
C LEU A 260 -40.76 -11.29 -3.71
N TRP A 261 -40.28 -11.07 -2.48
CA TRP A 261 -41.11 -10.60 -1.37
C TRP A 261 -41.65 -9.18 -1.58
N ARG A 262 -40.85 -8.25 -2.13
CA ARG A 262 -41.35 -6.91 -2.49
C ARG A 262 -42.43 -6.94 -3.59
N LYS A 263 -42.31 -7.85 -4.56
CA LYS A 263 -43.37 -8.06 -5.57
C LYS A 263 -44.65 -8.64 -4.97
N LEU A 264 -44.55 -9.49 -3.96
CA LEU A 264 -45.71 -10.10 -3.30
C LEU A 264 -46.39 -9.14 -2.30
N ILE A 265 -45.63 -8.28 -1.62
CA ILE A 265 -46.16 -7.35 -0.60
C ILE A 265 -46.78 -6.09 -1.24
N HIS A 266 -46.33 -5.66 -2.42
CA HIS A 266 -46.96 -4.55 -3.17
C HIS A 266 -48.10 -4.99 -4.11
N ALA A 267 -48.49 -6.27 -4.07
CA ALA A 267 -49.64 -6.80 -4.81
C ALA A 267 -50.92 -6.91 -3.95
N TYR A 268 -50.95 -6.26 -2.78
CA TYR A 268 -52.11 -6.18 -1.89
C TYR A 268 -52.42 -4.74 -1.49
#